data_AF-A0A9E6CDA8-F1
#
_entry.id   AF-A0A9E6CDA8-F1
#
_cell.length_a   1.000
_cell.length_b   1.000
_cell.length_c   1.000
_cell.angle_alpha   90.00
_cell.angle_beta   90.00
_cell.angle_gamma   90.00
#
_symmetry.space_group_name_H-M   'P 1'
#
loop_
_entity.id
_entity.type
_entity.pdbx_description
1 polymer ?
#
loop_
_entity_poly.entity_id
_entity_poly.type
_entity_poly.pdbx_seq_one_letter_code
_entity_poly.pdbx_strand_id
1 'polypeptide(L)' 'MQTWDYGEGRAALHSEDSAVWEAARKAGLKQAGEYRRKDGVLFARQFVGDKEKVRALIREIGDREIGKGVKA' A
#
# COMPACT_ATOMS: atom_id res chain seq x y z
N MET A 1 2.69 7.14 0.62
CA MET A 1 2.02 5.94 1.20
C MET A 1 1.71 6.22 2.66
N GLN A 2 0.54 5.82 3.16
CA GLN A 2 0.12 6.00 4.55
C GLN A 2 -0.53 4.71 5.09
N THR A 3 -0.36 4.43 6.37
CA THR A 3 -0.97 3.26 7.03
C THR A 3 -1.51 3.59 8.41
N TRP A 4 -2.59 2.93 8.81
CA TRP A 4 -3.20 3.08 10.13
C TRP A 4 -3.78 1.77 10.64
N ASP A 5 -4.02 1.71 11.94
CA ASP A 5 -4.70 0.58 12.56
C ASP A 5 -6.16 0.52 12.10
N TYR A 6 -6.62 -0.65 11.66
CA TYR A 6 -7.96 -0.87 11.14
C TYR A 6 -8.83 -1.68 12.13
N GLY A 7 -8.34 -1.88 13.36
CA GLY A 7 -8.98 -2.73 14.37
C GLY A 7 -8.76 -4.23 14.13
N GLU A 8 -9.06 -5.03 15.15
CA GLU A 8 -9.07 -6.50 15.07
C GLU A 8 -7.77 -7.13 14.52
N GLY A 9 -6.62 -6.54 14.84
CA GLY A 9 -5.31 -7.03 14.36
C GLY A 9 -5.04 -6.74 12.88
N ARG A 10 -5.86 -5.90 12.25
CA ARG A 10 -5.70 -5.47 10.85
C ARG A 10 -5.14 -4.06 10.74
N ALA A 11 -4.54 -3.78 9.60
CA ALA A 11 -4.09 -2.45 9.23
C ALA A 11 -4.59 -2.09 7.83
N ALA A 12 -4.81 -0.80 7.63
CA ALA A 12 -5.09 -0.23 6.33
C ALA A 12 -3.81 0.34 5.72
N LEU A 13 -3.72 0.23 4.40
CA LEU A 13 -2.68 0.77 3.57
C LEU A 13 -3.33 1.63 2.49
N HIS A 14 -3.03 2.92 2.49
CA HIS A 14 -3.39 3.85 1.43
C HIS A 14 -2.14 4.19 0.60
N SER A 15 -2.24 4.08 -0.72
CA SER A 15 -1.19 4.54 -1.62
C SER A 15 -1.76 5.17 -2.88
N GLU A 16 -1.02 6.15 -3.43
CA GLU A 16 -1.23 6.72 -4.76
C GLU A 16 -0.38 6.00 -5.83
N ASP A 17 0.60 5.20 -5.40
CA ASP A 17 1.52 4.52 -6.29
C ASP A 17 0.97 3.15 -6.74
N SER A 18 0.81 3.00 -8.06
CA SER A 18 0.40 1.76 -8.71
C SER A 18 1.27 0.54 -8.40
N ALA A 19 2.59 0.71 -8.20
CA ALA A 19 3.48 -0.39 -7.83
C ALA A 19 3.14 -0.93 -6.43
N VAL A 20 2.76 -0.04 -5.50
CA VAL A 20 2.28 -0.41 -4.17
C VAL A 20 0.93 -1.12 -4.26
N TRP A 21 0.06 -0.75 -5.20
CA TRP A 21 -1.22 -1.44 -5.39
C TRP A 21 -1.01 -2.88 -5.85
N GLU A 22 -0.11 -3.10 -6.80
CA GLU A 22 0.21 -4.44 -7.29
C GLU A 22 0.93 -5.28 -6.24
N ALA A 23 1.85 -4.68 -5.47
CA ALA A 23 2.49 -5.36 -4.36
C ALA A 23 1.47 -5.73 -3.26
N ALA A 24 0.52 -4.85 -2.96
CA ALA A 24 -0.55 -5.12 -2.00
C ALA A 24 -1.45 -6.29 -2.44
N ARG A 25 -1.81 -6.34 -3.72
CA ARG A 25 -2.58 -7.45 -4.31
C ARG A 25 -1.81 -8.78 -4.24
N LYS A 26 -0.52 -8.77 -4.57
CA LYS A 26 0.35 -9.96 -4.48
C LYS A 26 0.51 -10.44 -3.04
N ALA A 27 0.54 -9.53 -2.08
CA ALA A 27 0.55 -9.85 -0.65
C ALA A 27 -0.81 -10.32 -0.10
N GLY A 28 -1.84 -10.41 -0.96
CA GLY A 28 -3.17 -10.89 -0.58
C GLY A 28 -3.98 -9.89 0.24
N LEU A 29 -3.63 -8.60 0.21
CA LEU A 29 -4.41 -7.57 0.89
C LEU A 29 -5.71 -7.30 0.12
N LYS A 30 -6.80 -7.15 0.85
CA LYS A 30 -8.12 -6.89 0.26
C LYS A 30 -8.26 -5.41 -0.07
N GLN A 31 -8.60 -5.07 -1.31
CA GLN A 31 -8.92 -3.70 -1.68
C GLN A 31 -10.21 -3.26 -0.95
N ALA A 32 -10.11 -2.20 -0.15
CA ALA A 32 -11.20 -1.68 0.68
C ALA A 32 -11.75 -0.34 0.16
N GLY A 33 -10.97 0.41 -0.62
CA GLY A 33 -11.40 1.70 -1.15
C GLY A 33 -10.67 2.12 -2.43
N GLU A 34 -11.34 2.93 -3.23
CA GLU A 34 -10.79 3.63 -4.39
C GLU A 34 -11.11 5.11 -4.26
N TYR A 35 -10.11 5.96 -4.49
CA TYR A 35 -10.25 7.41 -4.40
C TYR A 35 -10.02 8.02 -5.77
N ARG A 36 -11.06 8.69 -6.25
CA ARG A 36 -11.07 9.39 -7.54
C ARG A 36 -11.17 10.90 -7.31
N ARG A 37 -10.50 11.67 -8.16
CA ARG A 37 -10.66 13.12 -8.22
C ARG A 37 -12.04 13.47 -8.81
N LYS A 38 -12.42 14.75 -8.76
CA LYS A 38 -13.70 15.24 -9.31
C LYS A 38 -13.87 14.97 -10.81
N ASP A 39 -12.77 14.86 -11.54
CA ASP A 39 -12.70 14.50 -12.96
C ASP A 39 -12.79 12.98 -13.23
N GLY A 40 -12.94 12.17 -12.17
CA GLY A 40 -13.04 10.71 -12.25
C GLY A 40 -11.69 9.98 -12.29
N VAL A 41 -10.56 10.69 -12.32
CA VAL A 41 -9.23 10.07 -12.35
C VAL A 41 -8.95 9.36 -11.02
N LEU A 42 -8.69 8.05 -11.08
CA LEU A 42 -8.24 7.25 -9.93
C LEU A 42 -6.84 7.69 -9.53
N PHE A 43 -6.69 8.19 -8.31
CA PHE A 43 -5.39 8.65 -7.80
C PHE A 43 -4.90 7.83 -6.62
N ALA A 44 -5.78 7.17 -5.86
CA ALA A 44 -5.35 6.31 -4.75
C ALA A 44 -6.23 5.07 -4.57
N ARG A 45 -5.64 4.06 -3.94
CA ARG A 45 -6.34 2.87 -3.46
C ARG A 45 -6.00 2.60 -2.01
N GLN A 46 -6.99 2.06 -1.30
CA GLN A 46 -6.83 1.53 0.04
C GLN A 46 -6.95 0.01 0.02
N PHE A 47 -6.07 -0.62 0.77
CA PHE A 47 -6.02 -2.06 1.00
C PHE A 47 -6.04 -2.34 2.51
N VAL A 48 -6.63 -3.46 2.92
CA VAL A 48 -6.73 -3.89 4.31
C VAL A 48 -6.32 -5.35 4.43
N GLY A 49 -5.60 -5.67 5.50
CA GLY A 49 -5.33 -7.05 5.90
C GLY A 49 -4.56 -7.12 7.20
N ASP A 50 -4.00 -8.29 7.48
CA ASP A 50 -3.28 -8.54 8.73
C ASP A 50 -2.15 -7.53 8.93
N LYS A 51 -2.05 -6.98 10.14
CA LYS A 51 -1.08 -5.93 10.48
C LYS A 51 0.36 -6.36 10.18
N GLU A 52 0.70 -7.62 10.37
CA GLU A 52 2.01 -8.18 10.07
C GLU A 52 2.31 -8.19 8.56
N LYS A 53 1.32 -8.57 7.73
CA LYS A 53 1.47 -8.54 6.26
C LYS A 53 1.62 -7.12 5.74
N VAL A 54 0.83 -6.18 6.27
CA VAL A 54 0.95 -4.75 5.93
C VAL A 54 2.33 -4.23 6.30
N ARG A 55 2.84 -4.55 7.50
CA ARG A 55 4.19 -4.14 7.93
C ARG A 55 5.30 -4.76 7.07
N ALA A 56 5.21 -6.05 6.74
CA ALA A 56 6.17 -6.72 5.88
C ALA A 56 6.23 -6.06 4.49
N LEU A 57 5.07 -5.76 3.91
CA LEU A 57 4.96 -5.08 2.62
C LEU A 57 5.59 -3.67 2.66
N ILE A 58 5.30 -2.87 3.68
CA ILE A 58 5.90 -1.53 3.84
C ILE A 58 7.43 -1.63 3.90
N ARG A 59 7.95 -2.62 4.64
CA ARG A 59 9.40 -2.84 4.75
C ARG A 59 10.01 -3.23 3.42
N GLU A 60 9.40 -4.15 2.68
CA GLU A 60 9.87 -4.56 1.34
C GLU A 60 9.89 -3.37 0.37
N ILE A 61 8.85 -2.54 0.36
CA ILE A 61 8.76 -1.35 -0.49
C ILE A 61 9.83 -0.34 -0.08
N GLY A 62 9.98 -0.06 1.22
CA GLY A 62 11.00 0.87 1.73
C GLY A 62 12.42 0.44 1.36
N ASP A 63 12.73 -0.86 1.47
CA ASP A 63 14.04 -1.41 1.11
C ASP A 63 14.31 -1.30 -0.41
N ARG A 64 13.28 -1.51 -1.24
CA ARG A 64 13.35 -1.32 -2.70
C ARG A 64 13.63 0.13 -3.10
N GLU A 65 13.00 1.08 -2.43
CA GLU A 65 13.17 2.50 -2.73
C GLU A 65 14.57 2.99 -2.28
N ILE A 66 15.11 2.46 -1.17
CA ILE A 66 16.51 2.69 -0.78
C ILE A 66 17.49 2.04 -1.77
N GLY A 67 17.22 0.81 -2.21
CA GLY A 67 18.05 0.10 -3.19
C GLY A 67 18.10 0.76 -4.57
N LYS A 68 17.04 1.47 -4.99
CA LYS A 68 17.03 2.28 -6.23
C LYS A 68 17.89 3.54 -6.14
N GLY A 69 18.13 4.05 -4.92
CA GLY A 69 19.01 5.20 -4.67
C GLY A 69 20.50 4.86 -4.69
N VAL A 70 20.86 3.58 -4.71
CA VAL A 70 22.24 3.09 -4.85
C VAL A 70 22.44 2.59 -6.28
N LYS A 71 22.46 3.52 -7.23
CA LYS A 71 23.10 3.30 -8.52
C LYS A 71 24.11 4.43 -8.71
N ALA A 72 25.38 4.04 -8.69
CA ALA A 72 26.57 4.88 -8.80
C ALA A 72 26.56 5.78 -10.05
#